data_AF-A0A1B1Z248-F1
#
_entry.id   AF-A0A1B1Z248-F1
#
_cell.length_a   1.000
_cell.length_b   1.000
_cell.length_c   1.000
_cell.angle_alpha   90.00
_cell.angle_beta   90.00
_cell.angle_gamma   90.00
#
_symmetry.space_group_name_H-M   'P 1'
#
loop_
_entity.id
_entity.type
_entity.pdbx_description
1 polymer ?
#
loop_
_entity_poly.entity_id
_entity_poly.type
_entity_poly.pdbx_seq_one_letter_code
_entity_poly.pdbx_strand_id
1 'polypeptide(L)'
;MKKKSRIFVTLLTLAMFIIPVGIVSATSVAGGELIYKGGQTDTKVYSDIRDAKPDNAKKYNVWAAVKVCSSTYSSGWKADAAYKSADRQWYCNETSHYDYYQR
;
A
#
# COMPACT_ATOMS: atom_id res chain seq x y z
N MET A 1 14.76 -44.62 -8.57
CA MET A 1 15.47 -43.40 -8.11
C MET A 1 14.66 -42.15 -8.48
N LYS A 2 13.81 -41.61 -7.58
CA LYS A 2 13.02 -40.37 -7.80
C LYS A 2 13.39 -39.26 -6.80
N LYS A 3 14.69 -39.06 -6.53
CA LYS A 3 15.17 -38.03 -5.58
C LYS A 3 15.59 -36.69 -6.23
N LYS A 4 15.62 -36.60 -7.57
CA LYS A 4 16.19 -35.43 -8.28
C LYS A 4 15.23 -34.26 -8.53
N SER A 5 13.92 -34.43 -8.29
CA SER A 5 12.92 -33.39 -8.63
C SER A 5 12.65 -32.40 -7.48
N ARG A 6 12.85 -32.80 -6.22
CA ARG A 6 12.51 -31.92 -5.08
C ARG A 6 13.46 -30.73 -4.95
N ILE A 7 14.74 -30.91 -5.24
CA ILE A 7 15.78 -29.89 -5.11
C ILE A 7 15.59 -28.77 -6.15
N PHE A 8 15.14 -29.11 -7.37
CA PHE A 8 14.85 -28.10 -8.40
C PHE A 8 13.64 -27.23 -8.08
N VAL A 9 12.61 -27.80 -7.45
CA VAL A 9 11.41 -27.05 -7.04
C VAL A 9 11.71 -26.13 -5.85
N THR A 10 12.59 -26.54 -4.93
CA THR A 10 12.98 -25.70 -3.78
C THR A 10 13.88 -24.53 -4.18
N LEU A 11 14.75 -24.70 -5.19
CA LEU A 11 15.57 -23.60 -5.69
C LEU A 11 14.74 -22.54 -6.43
N LEU A 12 13.69 -22.94 -7.16
CA LEU A 12 12.84 -22.00 -7.91
C LEU A 12 11.99 -21.13 -6.97
N THR A 13 11.54 -21.67 -5.83
CA THR A 13 10.81 -20.89 -4.80
C THR A 13 11.70 -19.87 -4.09
N LEU A 14 13.00 -20.10 -3.99
CA LEU A 14 13.93 -19.19 -3.32
C LEU A 14 14.26 -17.97 -4.20
N ALA A 15 14.15 -18.08 -5.52
CA ALA A 15 14.45 -17.00 -6.46
C ALA A 15 13.32 -15.96 -6.61
N MET A 16 12.09 -16.26 -6.15
CA MET A 16 10.94 -15.34 -6.26
C MET A 16 10.83 -14.31 -5.13
N PHE A 17 11.69 -14.39 -4.11
CA PHE A 17 11.71 -13.46 -2.98
C PHE A 17 12.59 -12.22 -3.19
N ILE A 18 12.85 -11.84 -4.44
CA ILE A 18 13.44 -10.54 -4.77
C ILE A 18 12.39 -9.70 -5.48
N ILE A 19 11.26 -9.46 -4.80
CA ILE A 19 10.41 -8.34 -5.18
C ILE A 19 11.01 -7.14 -4.45
N PRO A 20 11.54 -6.13 -5.16
CA PRO A 20 11.93 -4.90 -4.50
C PRO A 20 10.70 -4.40 -3.76
N VAL A 21 10.77 -4.36 -2.43
CA VAL A 21 9.81 -3.63 -1.61
C VAL A 21 10.03 -2.17 -1.99
N GLY A 22 9.34 -1.75 -3.04
CA GLY A 22 9.33 -0.37 -3.47
C GLY A 22 8.71 0.42 -2.34
N ILE A 23 9.54 0.88 -1.41
CA ILE A 23 9.18 1.97 -0.51
C ILE A 23 8.94 3.13 -1.47
N VAL A 24 7.67 3.34 -1.85
CA VAL A 24 7.24 4.58 -2.46
C VAL A 24 7.51 5.63 -1.38
N SER A 25 8.61 6.34 -1.59
CA SER A 25 9.06 7.46 -0.80
C SER A 25 7.88 8.42 -0.61
N ALA A 26 7.68 8.81 0.65
CA ALA A 26 6.65 9.76 1.04
C ALA A 26 6.72 11.00 0.15
N THR A 27 5.79 11.13 -0.79
CA THR A 27 5.65 12.37 -1.56
C THR A 27 5.04 13.42 -0.65
N SER A 28 5.52 14.66 -0.73
CA SER A 28 4.87 15.78 -0.08
C SER A 28 3.49 15.98 -0.72
N VAL A 29 2.42 15.72 0.03
CA VAL A 29 1.04 15.91 -0.42
C VAL A 29 0.52 17.25 0.09
N ALA A 30 -0.28 17.95 -0.72
CA ALA A 30 -0.86 19.24 -0.36
C ALA A 30 0.18 20.30 0.07
N GLY A 31 1.38 20.31 -0.53
CA GLY A 31 2.47 21.20 -0.10
C GLY A 31 3.09 20.81 1.25
N GLY A 32 2.99 19.53 1.62
CA GLY A 32 3.54 18.99 2.87
C GLY A 32 2.59 19.08 4.07
N GLU A 33 1.31 19.40 3.84
CA GLU A 33 0.27 19.33 4.87
C GLU A 33 -0.17 17.89 5.14
N LEU A 34 0.00 17.01 4.15
CA LEU A 34 -0.35 15.59 4.24
C LEU A 34 0.88 14.73 3.95
N ILE A 35 0.98 13.61 4.65
CA ILE A 35 1.96 12.55 4.40
C ILE A 35 1.21 11.34 3.85
N TYR A 36 1.71 10.80 2.74
CA TYR A 36 1.21 9.57 2.15
C TYR A 36 2.24 8.43 2.24
N LYS A 37 1.79 7.24 2.61
CA LYS A 37 2.53 5.98 2.56
C LYS A 37 1.65 4.89 1.96
N GLY A 38 1.92 4.55 0.71
CA GLY A 38 1.33 3.41 0.02
C GLY A 38 2.36 2.33 -0.24
N GLY A 39 1.95 1.07 -0.22
CA GLY A 39 2.88 -0.01 -0.50
C GLY A 39 2.33 -1.41 -0.28
N GLN A 40 3.25 -2.35 -0.25
CA GLN A 40 2.99 -3.77 -0.06
C GLN A 40 3.95 -4.32 1.00
N THR A 41 3.46 -5.27 1.78
CA THR A 41 4.24 -6.13 2.70
C THR A 41 4.17 -7.57 2.18
N ASP A 42 4.67 -8.56 2.90
CA ASP A 42 4.51 -9.97 2.48
C ASP A 42 3.03 -10.41 2.46
N THR A 43 2.18 -9.81 3.29
CA THR A 43 0.80 -10.28 3.49
C THR A 43 -0.26 -9.27 3.09
N LYS A 44 0.06 -7.97 3.05
CA LYS A 44 -0.91 -6.89 2.84
C LYS A 44 -0.47 -5.88 1.79
N VAL A 45 -1.41 -5.39 0.99
CA VAL A 45 -1.31 -4.09 0.31
C VAL A 45 -1.95 -3.04 1.20
N TYR A 46 -1.33 -1.88 1.34
CA TYR A 46 -1.81 -0.82 2.24
C TYR A 46 -1.69 0.57 1.63
N SER A 47 -2.53 1.46 2.13
CA SER A 47 -2.57 2.88 1.80
C SER A 47 -2.86 3.67 3.09
N ASP A 48 -1.95 4.58 3.46
CA ASP A 48 -2.02 5.43 4.66
C ASP A 48 -1.84 6.89 4.24
N ILE A 49 -2.82 7.74 4.53
CA ILE A 49 -2.72 9.20 4.36
C ILE A 49 -3.11 9.89 5.65
N ARG A 50 -2.30 10.86 6.09
CA ARG A 50 -2.51 11.55 7.36
C ARG A 50 -1.97 12.97 7.37
N ASP A 51 -2.53 13.79 8.25
CA ASP A 51 -2.09 15.13 8.56
C ASP A 51 -0.65 15.11 9.07
N ALA A 52 0.18 15.91 8.42
CA ALA A 52 1.58 16.09 8.75
C ALA A 52 1.78 17.20 9.79
N LYS A 53 0.82 18.11 9.93
CA LYS A 53 0.89 19.34 10.71
C LYS A 53 -0.42 19.57 11.49
N PRO A 54 -0.72 18.71 12.48
CA PRO A 54 -1.99 18.74 13.19
C PRO A 54 -2.29 20.05 13.93
N ASP A 55 -1.27 20.83 14.27
CA ASP A 55 -1.42 22.07 15.03
C ASP A 55 -1.73 23.30 14.17
N ASN A 56 -1.80 23.17 12.85
CA ASN A 56 -2.11 24.29 11.98
C ASN A 56 -3.60 24.40 11.64
N ALA A 57 -3.97 25.52 11.00
CA ALA A 57 -5.35 25.83 10.64
C ALA A 57 -5.85 25.10 9.38
N LYS A 58 -4.98 24.42 8.63
CA LYS A 58 -5.39 23.71 7.41
C LYS A 58 -5.85 22.32 7.79
N LYS A 59 -7.10 22.00 7.46
CA LYS A 59 -7.70 20.70 7.74
C LYS A 59 -8.15 20.05 6.46
N TYR A 60 -8.09 18.73 6.43
CA TYR A 60 -8.35 17.96 5.22
C TYR A 60 -9.32 16.82 5.52
N ASN A 61 -10.20 16.54 4.57
CA ASN A 61 -10.76 15.21 4.47
C ASN A 61 -9.88 14.40 3.53
N VAL A 62 -9.57 13.19 3.94
CA VAL A 62 -8.65 12.29 3.25
C VAL A 62 -9.30 10.93 3.04
N TRP A 63 -8.85 10.25 1.99
CA TRP A 63 -9.35 8.95 1.57
C TRP A 63 -8.19 8.04 1.22
N ALA A 64 -8.27 6.78 1.66
CA ALA A 64 -7.30 5.76 1.34
C ALA A 64 -8.00 4.54 0.72
N ALA A 65 -7.39 3.99 -0.33
CA ALA A 65 -7.84 2.75 -0.92
C ALA A 65 -6.70 1.88 -1.41
N VAL A 66 -7.01 0.60 -1.53
CA VAL A 66 -6.14 -0.38 -2.17
C VAL A 66 -6.94 -1.18 -3.17
N LYS A 67 -6.32 -1.52 -4.29
CA LYS A 67 -6.88 -2.43 -5.29
C LYS A 67 -6.05 -3.71 -5.27
N VAL A 68 -6.73 -4.84 -5.20
CA VAL A 68 -6.13 -6.17 -5.30
C VAL A 68 -6.92 -6.94 -6.34
N CYS A 69 -6.26 -7.30 -7.45
CA CYS A 69 -6.91 -7.84 -8.64
C CYS A 69 -8.05 -6.92 -9.14
N SER A 70 -9.29 -7.44 -9.15
CA SER A 70 -10.51 -6.73 -9.54
C SER A 70 -11.22 -6.04 -8.37
N SER A 71 -10.82 -6.30 -7.12
CA SER A 71 -11.47 -5.76 -5.93
C SER A 71 -10.81 -4.48 -5.45
N THR A 72 -11.62 -3.49 -5.11
CA THR A 72 -11.15 -2.22 -4.51
C THR A 72 -11.69 -2.11 -3.09
N TYR A 73 -10.81 -1.80 -2.15
CA TYR A 73 -11.12 -1.65 -0.74
C TYR A 73 -10.85 -0.20 -0.34
N SER A 74 -11.85 0.45 0.25
CA SER A 74 -11.84 1.88 0.59
C SER A 74 -11.99 2.08 2.10
N SER A 75 -11.38 3.16 2.62
CA SER A 75 -11.57 3.63 4.00
C SER A 75 -12.86 4.45 4.19
N GLY A 76 -13.46 4.91 3.09
CA GLY A 76 -14.35 6.08 3.10
C GLY A 76 -13.58 7.37 3.40
N TRP A 77 -14.22 8.52 3.19
CA TRP A 77 -13.66 9.82 3.55
C TRP A 77 -13.59 9.97 5.07
N LYS A 78 -12.45 10.42 5.59
CA LYS A 78 -12.17 10.63 7.02
C LYS A 78 -11.49 11.98 7.23
N ALA A 79 -11.71 12.57 8.39
CA ALA A 79 -11.02 13.80 8.77
C ALA A 79 -9.56 13.49 9.13
N ASP A 80 -8.64 14.18 8.47
CA ASP A 80 -7.21 14.31 8.80
C ASP A 80 -6.38 13.00 8.77
N ALA A 81 -6.98 11.81 8.83
CA ALA A 81 -6.28 10.53 8.64
C ALA A 81 -7.19 9.42 8.07
N ALA A 82 -6.67 8.67 7.11
CA ALA A 82 -7.33 7.50 6.54
C ALA A 82 -6.33 6.37 6.27
N TYR A 83 -6.73 5.15 6.61
CA TYR A 83 -5.95 3.94 6.35
C TYR A 83 -6.83 2.86 5.73
N LYS A 84 -6.28 2.15 4.74
CA LYS A 84 -6.89 0.93 4.23
C LYS A 84 -5.85 -0.10 3.83
N SER A 85 -6.16 -1.36 4.09
CA SER A 85 -5.37 -2.50 3.64
C SER A 85 -6.23 -3.66 3.19
N ALA A 86 -5.65 -4.53 2.36
CA ALA A 86 -6.24 -5.78 1.90
C ALA A 86 -5.16 -6.87 1.82
N ASP A 87 -5.58 -8.13 1.90
CA ASP A 87 -4.67 -9.27 1.75
C ASP A 87 -4.13 -9.34 0.33
N ARG A 88 -2.86 -9.75 0.22
CA ARG A 88 -2.18 -9.83 -1.07
C ARG A 88 -2.63 -11.00 -1.92
N GLN A 89 -2.58 -10.79 -3.23
CA GLN A 89 -2.75 -11.78 -4.27
C GLN A 89 -1.59 -11.67 -5.25
N TRP A 90 -0.70 -12.66 -5.19
CA TRP A 90 0.64 -12.59 -5.80
C TRP A 90 0.62 -12.85 -7.32
N TYR A 91 -0.53 -13.24 -7.85
CA TYR A 91 -0.74 -13.58 -9.25
C TYR A 91 -1.54 -12.51 -10.02
N CYS A 92 -1.76 -11.34 -9.43
CA CYS A 92 -2.47 -10.24 -10.07
C CYS A 92 -1.90 -8.88 -9.65
N ASN A 93 -2.40 -7.82 -10.28
CA ASN A 93 -1.98 -6.46 -9.98
C ASN A 93 -2.54 -5.98 -8.64
N GLU A 94 -1.71 -5.25 -7.89
CA GLU A 94 -2.10 -4.67 -6.62
C GLU A 94 -1.57 -3.24 -6.52
N THR A 95 -2.43 -2.29 -6.13
CA THR A 95 -2.08 -0.87 -6.09
C THR A 95 -2.63 -0.21 -4.83
N SER A 96 -1.97 0.87 -4.42
CA SER A 96 -2.42 1.74 -3.33
C SER A 96 -2.78 3.12 -3.90
N HIS A 97 -3.81 3.73 -3.34
CA HIS A 97 -4.38 4.99 -3.80
C HIS A 97 -4.77 5.87 -2.62
N TYR A 98 -4.68 7.18 -2.81
CA TYR A 98 -5.18 8.17 -1.89
C TYR A 98 -5.86 9.30 -2.64
N ASP A 99 -6.71 10.03 -1.93
CA ASP A 99 -7.30 11.29 -2.38
C ASP A 99 -7.51 12.23 -1.17
N TYR A 100 -7.63 13.52 -1.42
CA TYR A 100 -7.78 14.53 -0.38
C TYR A 100 -8.47 15.80 -0.89
N TYR A 101 -9.17 16.49 0.00
CA TYR A 101 -9.63 17.86 -0.23
C TYR A 101 -9.62 18.65 1.07
N GLN A 102 -9.42 19.96 0.97
CA GLN A 102 -9.42 20.85 2.13
C GLN A 102 -10.86 21.06 2.61
N ARG A 103 -11.07 21.01 3.93
CA ARG A 103 -12.39 21.18 4.58
C ARG A 103 -12.51 22.52 5.30
#